data_AF-A0A540WJ94-F1
#
_entry.id   AF-A0A540WJ94-F1
#
_cell.length_a   1.000
_cell.length_b   1.000
_cell.length_c   1.000
_cell.angle_alpha   90.00
_cell.angle_beta   90.00
_cell.angle_gamma   90.00
#
_symmetry.space_group_name_H-M   'P 1'
#
loop_
_entity.id
_entity.type
_entity.pdbx_description
1 polymer ?
#
loop_
_entity_poly.entity_id
_entity_poly.type
_entity_poly.pdbx_seq_one_letter_code
_entity_poly.pdbx_strand_id
1 'polypeptide(L)'
;MLRPTQRTAFIATVLSQMHCPYRWGAKGERDGVTHQRLFDCSGLVTWALREVCGPDWRGSHNTDRLWADCVRVSHAEEPKPGDLVLYHSKTDPTDPEHVMVYLGDGLVVG
;
A
#
# COMPACT_ATOMS: atom_id res chain seq x y z
N MET A 1 9.94 10.57 -0.36
CA MET A 1 10.56 9.51 0.47
C MET A 1 10.17 9.73 1.92
N LEU A 2 9.62 8.72 2.61
CA LEU A 2 9.23 8.84 4.02
C LEU A 2 10.48 8.94 4.92
N ARG A 3 10.42 9.75 5.98
CA ARG A 3 11.45 9.79 7.02
C ARG A 3 11.52 8.43 7.75
N PRO A 4 12.66 7.98 8.29
CA PRO A 4 12.78 6.66 8.93
C PRO A 4 11.70 6.38 9.99
N THR A 5 11.39 7.34 10.85
CA THR A 5 10.32 7.22 11.86
C THR A 5 8.92 7.13 11.25
N GLN A 6 8.70 7.82 10.14
CA GLN A 6 7.43 7.82 9.40
C GLN A 6 7.24 6.52 8.60
N ARG A 7 8.33 5.91 8.11
CA ARG A 7 8.32 4.61 7.46
C ARG A 7 7.93 3.50 8.45
N THR A 8 8.51 3.49 9.65
CA THR A 8 8.11 2.56 10.70
C THR A 8 6.64 2.75 11.10
N ALA A 9 6.19 4.00 11.24
CA ALA A 9 4.79 4.29 11.52
C ALA A 9 3.87 3.79 10.40
N PHE A 10 4.25 3.98 9.13
CA PHE A 10 3.47 3.50 7.98
C PHE A 10 3.25 1.99 8.03
N ILE A 11 4.32 1.25 8.28
CA ILE A 11 4.26 -0.22 8.40
C ILE A 11 3.36 -0.63 9.59
N ALA A 12 3.53 0.01 10.75
CA ALA A 12 2.70 -0.27 11.93
C ALA A 12 1.22 0.03 11.66
N THR A 13 0.91 1.12 10.96
CA THR A 13 -0.45 1.47 10.54
C THR A 13 -1.03 0.42 9.61
N VAL A 14 -0.28 -0.06 8.62
CA VAL A 14 -0.72 -1.13 7.71
C VAL A 14 -1.01 -2.41 8.50
N LEU A 15 -0.09 -2.84 9.37
CA LEU A 15 -0.25 -4.03 10.20
C LEU A 15 -1.43 -3.93 11.16
N SER A 16 -1.75 -2.74 11.66
CA SER A 16 -2.92 -2.53 12.54
C SER A 16 -4.26 -2.83 11.86
N GLN A 17 -4.27 -2.91 10.52
CA GLN A 17 -5.45 -3.21 9.71
C GLN A 17 -5.46 -4.66 9.20
N MET A 18 -4.57 -5.53 9.69
CA MET A 18 -4.63 -6.96 9.36
C MET A 18 -6.03 -7.53 9.64
N HIS A 19 -6.49 -8.39 8.73
CA HIS A 19 -7.81 -9.02 8.75
C HIS A 19 -9.00 -8.09 8.53
N CYS A 20 -8.77 -6.81 8.19
CA CYS A 20 -9.84 -5.95 7.70
C CYS A 20 -10.42 -6.52 6.39
N PRO A 21 -11.75 -6.42 6.17
CA PRO A 21 -12.36 -6.98 4.97
C PRO A 21 -11.89 -6.24 3.71
N TYR A 22 -11.66 -6.99 2.65
CA TYR A 22 -11.39 -6.43 1.34
C TYR A 22 -12.68 -5.93 0.69
N ARG A 23 -12.65 -4.73 0.10
CA ARG A 23 -13.71 -4.21 -0.75
C ARG A 23 -13.10 -3.36 -1.88
N TRP A 24 -13.44 -3.71 -3.12
CA TRP A 24 -12.99 -2.97 -4.30
C TRP A 24 -13.31 -1.47 -4.19
N GLY A 25 -12.32 -0.61 -4.45
CA GLY A 25 -12.43 0.83 -4.40
C GLY A 25 -12.41 1.44 -2.98
N ALA A 26 -12.36 0.63 -1.92
CA ALA A 26 -12.44 1.12 -0.55
C ALA A 26 -11.13 1.75 -0.09
N LYS A 27 -11.22 2.92 0.55
CA LYS A 27 -10.07 3.74 0.98
C LYS A 27 -10.06 4.00 2.48
N GLY A 28 -10.52 3.01 3.26
CA GLY A 28 -10.56 3.05 4.72
C GLY A 28 -11.86 3.52 5.33
N GLU A 29 -12.96 3.50 4.56
CA GLU A 29 -14.30 3.69 5.11
C GLU A 29 -14.61 2.57 6.12
N ARG A 30 -15.49 2.84 7.08
CA ARG A 30 -15.88 1.83 8.06
C ARG A 30 -17.06 1.02 7.55
N ASP A 31 -17.00 -0.28 7.79
CA ASP A 31 -18.15 -1.16 7.66
C ASP A 31 -19.25 -0.72 8.63
N GLY A 32 -20.51 -0.77 8.17
CA GLY A 32 -21.67 -0.33 8.97
C GLY A 32 -22.05 -1.29 10.09
N VAL A 33 -21.56 -2.53 10.05
CA VAL A 33 -21.93 -3.60 10.99
C VAL A 33 -20.75 -3.98 11.88
N THR A 34 -19.60 -4.31 11.28
CA THR A 34 -18.41 -4.76 12.02
C THR A 34 -17.56 -3.60 12.53
N HIS A 35 -17.79 -2.38 12.02
CA HIS A 35 -17.00 -1.18 12.27
C HIS A 35 -15.50 -1.28 11.90
N GLN A 36 -15.08 -2.40 11.29
CA GLN A 36 -13.75 -2.55 10.71
C GLN A 36 -13.60 -1.59 9.53
N ARG A 37 -12.37 -1.20 9.22
CA ARG A 37 -12.10 -0.46 7.99
C ARG A 37 -12.15 -1.40 6.80
N LEU A 38 -12.51 -0.86 5.65
CA LEU A 38 -12.60 -1.58 4.39
C LEU A 38 -11.55 -1.03 3.44
N PHE A 39 -10.85 -1.93 2.75
CA PHE A 39 -9.76 -1.56 1.86
C PHE A 39 -9.77 -2.36 0.56
N ASP A 40 -9.40 -1.73 -0.55
CA ASP A 40 -8.71 -2.41 -1.62
C ASP A 40 -7.18 -2.29 -1.44
N CYS A 41 -6.40 -2.94 -2.29
CA CYS A 41 -4.93 -2.98 -2.16
C CYS A 41 -4.29 -1.58 -2.11
N SER A 42 -4.58 -0.75 -3.10
CA SER A 42 -4.09 0.64 -3.16
C SER A 42 -4.71 1.54 -2.07
N GLY A 43 -5.90 1.19 -1.60
CA GLY A 43 -6.64 1.90 -0.57
C GLY A 43 -6.01 1.77 0.80
N LEU A 44 -5.54 0.58 1.17
CA LEU A 44 -4.77 0.36 2.39
C LEU A 44 -3.50 1.22 2.39
N VAL A 45 -2.76 1.22 1.27
CA VAL A 45 -1.52 1.99 1.11
C VAL A 45 -1.78 3.48 1.21
N THR A 46 -2.70 4.02 0.41
CA THR A 46 -2.98 5.47 0.38
C THR A 46 -3.61 5.98 1.67
N TRP A 47 -4.44 5.18 2.33
CA TRP A 47 -4.95 5.51 3.65
C TRP A 47 -3.84 5.52 4.70
N ALA A 48 -3.01 4.48 4.77
CA ALA A 48 -1.93 4.41 5.75
C ALA A 48 -0.89 5.54 5.56
N LEU A 49 -0.58 5.91 4.31
CA LEU A 49 0.25 7.09 4.01
C LEU A 49 -0.35 8.36 4.62
N ARG A 50 -1.65 8.57 4.47
CA ARG A 50 -2.34 9.74 5.02
C ARG A 50 -2.32 9.78 6.55
N GLU A 51 -2.51 8.64 7.21
CA GLU A 51 -2.52 8.54 8.68
C GLU A 51 -1.17 8.91 9.29
N VAL A 52 -0.07 8.65 8.60
CA VAL A 52 1.28 8.99 9.07
C VAL A 52 1.77 10.35 8.57
N CYS A 53 0.84 11.26 8.25
CA CYS A 53 1.12 12.60 7.72
C CYS A 53 1.95 12.58 6.42
N GLY A 54 1.80 11.53 5.62
CA GLY A 54 2.25 11.48 4.23
C GLY A 54 1.23 12.13 3.27
N PRO A 55 1.41 11.95 1.96
CA PRO A 55 0.48 12.47 0.96
C PRO A 55 -0.94 11.89 1.13
N ASP A 56 -1.97 12.73 0.93
CA ASP A 56 -3.35 12.25 0.82
C ASP A 56 -3.65 11.84 -0.62
N TRP A 57 -3.47 10.56 -0.91
CA TRP A 57 -3.63 10.01 -2.27
C TRP A 57 -4.87 9.14 -2.44
N ARG A 58 -5.73 9.05 -1.43
CA ARG A 58 -6.92 8.19 -1.43
C ARG A 58 -7.87 8.49 -2.60
N GLY A 59 -7.92 9.74 -3.06
CA GLY A 59 -8.75 10.17 -4.18
C GLY A 59 -8.04 10.28 -5.54
N SER A 60 -6.72 10.03 -5.60
CA SER A 60 -5.93 10.29 -6.81
C SER A 60 -5.05 9.12 -7.25
N HIS A 61 -4.80 8.14 -6.38
CA HIS A 61 -3.93 7.01 -6.71
C HIS A 61 -4.63 5.66 -6.54
N ASN A 62 -4.59 4.89 -7.61
CA ASN A 62 -4.76 3.44 -7.64
C ASN A 62 -3.40 2.77 -7.87
N THR A 63 -3.36 1.44 -8.09
CA THR A 63 -2.12 0.69 -8.34
C THR A 63 -1.31 1.26 -9.51
N ASP A 64 -1.96 1.61 -10.64
CA ASP A 64 -1.29 2.19 -11.81
C ASP A 64 -0.59 3.51 -11.48
N ARG A 65 -1.27 4.39 -10.75
CA ARG A 65 -0.70 5.68 -10.36
C ARG A 65 0.44 5.53 -9.37
N LEU A 66 0.35 4.56 -8.44
CA LEU A 66 1.47 4.23 -7.56
C LEU A 66 2.69 3.74 -8.37
N TRP A 67 2.48 2.90 -9.39
CA TRP A 67 3.56 2.43 -10.28
C TRP A 67 4.21 3.57 -11.08
N ALA A 68 3.40 4.50 -11.58
CA ALA A 68 3.87 5.61 -12.40
C ALA A 68 4.63 6.66 -11.58
N ASP A 69 4.12 7.02 -10.41
CA ASP A 69 4.55 8.22 -9.68
C ASP A 69 5.54 7.90 -8.54
N CYS A 70 5.60 6.65 -8.04
CA CYS A 70 6.60 6.25 -7.06
C CYS A 70 7.99 6.06 -7.69
N VAL A 71 9.03 6.39 -6.91
CA VAL A 71 10.42 6.11 -7.29
C VAL A 71 10.63 4.60 -7.31
N ARG A 72 11.12 4.08 -8.43
CA ARG A 72 11.49 2.67 -8.57
C ARG A 72 12.72 2.37 -7.71
N VAL A 73 12.65 1.30 -6.93
CA VAL A 73 13.83 0.72 -6.28
C VAL A 73 14.64 0.01 -7.35
N SER A 74 15.94 0.30 -7.44
CA SER A 74 16.78 -0.30 -8.48
C SER A 74 16.99 -1.79 -8.19
N HIS A 75 17.18 -2.62 -9.23
CA HIS A 75 17.45 -4.05 -9.05
C HIS A 75 18.74 -4.36 -8.29
N ALA A 76 19.67 -3.41 -8.22
CA ALA A 76 20.90 -3.53 -7.44
C ALA A 76 20.69 -3.24 -5.95
N GLU A 77 19.53 -2.68 -5.57
CA GLU A 77 19.17 -2.37 -4.21
C GLU A 77 18.13 -3.36 -3.70
N GLU A 78 18.34 -3.86 -2.49
CA GLU A 78 17.30 -4.64 -1.81
C GLU A 78 16.15 -3.70 -1.40
N PRO A 79 14.88 -4.11 -1.60
CA PRO A 79 13.75 -3.35 -1.11
C PRO A 79 13.83 -3.24 0.42
N LYS A 80 13.43 -2.09 0.96
CA LYS A 80 13.42 -1.82 2.40
C LYS A 80 12.01 -1.99 2.94
N PRO A 81 11.83 -2.44 4.20
CA PRO A 81 10.51 -2.51 4.81
C PRO A 81 9.75 -1.18 4.64
N GLY A 82 8.51 -1.24 4.16
CA GLY A 82 7.68 -0.09 3.79
C GLY A 82 7.75 0.32 2.31
N ASP A 83 8.62 -0.28 1.50
CA ASP A 83 8.55 -0.14 0.04
C ASP A 83 7.35 -0.92 -0.51
N LEU A 84 6.88 -0.53 -1.70
CA LEU A 84 5.72 -1.13 -2.35
C LEU A 84 6.15 -2.22 -3.32
N VAL A 85 5.45 -3.35 -3.29
CA VAL A 85 5.62 -4.45 -4.25
C VAL A 85 4.39 -4.48 -5.14
N LEU A 86 4.60 -4.23 -6.43
CA LEU A 86 3.53 -4.18 -7.43
C LEU A 86 3.55 -5.45 -8.29
N TYR A 87 2.44 -6.16 -8.30
CA TYR A 87 2.23 -7.35 -9.10
C TYR A 87 1.55 -6.96 -10.41
N HIS A 88 2.13 -7.43 -11.51
CA HIS A 88 1.65 -7.14 -12.84
C HIS A 88 0.82 -8.30 -13.38
N SER A 89 0.01 -7.98 -14.39
CA SER A 89 -0.71 -8.97 -15.16
C SER A 89 0.24 -10.05 -15.68
N LYS A 90 -0.22 -11.31 -15.68
CA LYS A 90 0.57 -12.41 -16.25
C LYS A 90 0.81 -12.24 -17.75
N THR A 91 -0.07 -11.51 -18.42
CA THR A 91 -0.04 -11.29 -19.87
C THR A 91 0.58 -9.96 -20.27
N ASP A 92 0.76 -9.03 -19.32
CA ASP A 92 1.34 -7.71 -19.58
C ASP A 92 2.22 -7.25 -18.39
N PRO A 93 3.56 -7.26 -18.52
CA PRO A 93 4.46 -6.82 -17.46
C PRO A 93 4.47 -5.29 -17.25
N THR A 94 3.66 -4.54 -18.00
CA THR A 94 3.50 -3.09 -17.87
C THR A 94 2.18 -2.68 -17.21
N ASP A 95 1.29 -3.64 -16.95
CA ASP A 95 -0.01 -3.45 -16.31
C ASP A 95 -0.01 -3.91 -14.84
N PRO A 96 0.15 -3.01 -13.85
CA PRO A 96 0.20 -3.36 -12.44
C PRO A 96 -1.22 -3.52 -11.83
N GLU A 97 -1.59 -4.75 -11.50
CA GLU A 97 -2.94 -5.08 -11.03
C GLU A 97 -3.10 -5.06 -9.50
N HIS A 98 -2.01 -5.28 -8.75
CA HIS A 98 -2.06 -5.39 -7.28
C HIS A 98 -0.84 -4.77 -6.61
N VAL A 99 -1.02 -4.24 -5.39
CA VAL A 99 0.06 -3.66 -4.59
C VAL A 99 0.05 -4.22 -3.17
N MET A 100 1.22 -4.55 -2.66
CA MET A 100 1.46 -4.91 -1.26
C MET A 100 2.59 -4.08 -0.68
N VAL A 101 2.72 -4.07 0.64
CA VAL A 101 3.79 -3.41 1.39
C VAL A 101 4.83 -4.45 1.81
N TYR A 102 6.09 -4.23 1.45
CA TYR A 102 7.21 -5.09 1.84
C TYR A 102 7.52 -4.94 3.33
N LEU A 103 7.73 -6.05 4.04
CA LEU A 103 8.04 -6.08 5.47
C LEU A 103 9.50 -6.42 5.77
N GLY A 104 10.27 -6.86 4.78
CA GLY A 104 11.59 -7.47 4.97
C GLY A 104 11.53 -8.99 4.76
N ASP A 105 12.70 -9.61 4.54
CA ASP A 105 12.86 -11.07 4.46
C ASP A 105 11.90 -11.79 3.50
N GLY A 106 11.57 -11.16 2.37
CA GLY A 106 10.63 -11.73 1.39
C GLY A 106 9.15 -11.68 1.80
N LEU A 107 8.82 -11.09 2.95
CA LEU A 107 7.46 -10.97 3.45
C LEU A 107 6.79 -9.69 2.94
N VAL A 108 5.50 -9.80 2.65
CA VAL A 108 4.62 -8.72 2.19
C VAL A 108 3.28 -8.77 2.91
N VAL A 109 2.60 -7.63 3.00
CA VAL A 109 1.23 -7.52 3.53
C VAL A 109 0.41 -6.57 2.65
N GLY A 110 -0.86 -6.89 2.43
CA GLY A 110 -1.79 -6.12 1.59
C GLY A 110 -3.21 -6.61 1.72
#